data_AF-A0A7V6ITC0-F1
#
_entry.id   AF-A0A7V6ITC0-F1
#
_cell.length_a   1.000
_cell.length_b   1.000
_cell.length_c   1.000
_cell.angle_alpha   90.00
_cell.angle_beta   90.00
_cell.angle_gamma   90.00
#
_symmetry.space_group_name_H-M   'P 1'
#
loop_
_entity.id
_entity.type
_entity.pdbx_description
1 polymer ?
#
loop_
_entity_poly.entity_id
_entity_poly.type
_entity_poly.pdbx_seq_one_letter_code
_entity_poly.pdbx_strand_id
1 'polypeptide(L)'
;MGVNDKGEVIGLDNIDYGNLKLKIENRIKDVIIPRPDYEIKIVQNNKKNILEIIVYPGDNTPYLYKGVAYQRKDTSTLPVDQS
;
A
#
# COMPACT_ATOMS: atom_id res chain seq x y z
N MET A 1 7.18 0.17 3.25
CA MET A 1 7.63 -1.02 4.02
C MET A 1 9.11 -0.91 4.31
N GLY A 2 9.60 -1.56 5.37
CA GLY A 2 10.99 -1.38 5.83
C GLY A 2 11.12 -0.33 6.94
N VAL A 3 10.00 0.03 7.55
CA VAL A 3 9.88 0.89 8.74
C VAL A 3 9.01 0.15 9.74
N ASN A 4 9.38 0.14 11.03
CA ASN A 4 8.58 -0.49 12.07
C ASN A 4 7.50 0.46 12.63
N ASP A 5 6.64 -0.03 13.54
CA ASP A 5 5.54 0.76 14.12
C ASP A 5 6.02 1.95 14.99
N LYS A 6 7.30 1.97 15.36
CA LYS A 6 7.95 3.10 16.05
C LYS A 6 8.54 4.13 15.10
N GLY A 7 8.42 3.93 13.79
CA GLY A 7 8.99 4.82 12.76
C GLY A 7 10.47 4.56 12.45
N GLU A 8 11.08 3.50 12.99
CA GLU A 8 12.49 3.20 12.77
C GLU A 8 12.71 2.46 11.45
N VAL A 9 13.70 2.88 10.67
CA VAL A 9 14.04 2.28 9.37
C VAL A 9 14.79 0.96 9.58
N ILE A 10 14.09 -0.15 9.36
CA ILE A 10 14.65 -1.51 9.45
C ILE A 10 15.29 -1.97 8.14
N GLY A 11 14.82 -1.47 6.99
CA GLY A 11 15.29 -1.83 5.65
C GLY A 11 14.71 -3.14 5.09
N LEU A 12 14.99 -3.43 3.81
CA LEU A 12 14.55 -4.62 3.08
C LEU A 12 15.73 -5.33 2.38
N ASP A 13 16.95 -5.15 2.87
CA ASP A 13 18.19 -5.48 2.15
C ASP A 13 18.36 -6.99 1.81
N ASN A 14 17.61 -7.89 2.46
CA ASN A 14 17.62 -9.34 2.21
C ASN A 14 16.34 -9.86 1.52
N ILE A 15 15.54 -8.99 0.89
CA ILE A 15 14.27 -9.38 0.26
C ILE A 15 14.40 -9.37 -1.26
N ASP A 16 13.83 -10.38 -1.92
CA ASP A 16 13.63 -10.37 -3.36
C ASP A 16 12.54 -9.36 -3.75
N TYR A 17 12.98 -8.20 -4.23
CA TYR A 17 12.11 -7.10 -4.64
C TYR A 17 11.18 -7.46 -5.81
N GLY A 18 11.64 -8.28 -6.76
CA GLY A 18 10.83 -8.67 -7.91
C GLY A 18 9.63 -9.50 -7.48
N ASN A 19 9.89 -10.52 -6.65
CA ASN A 19 8.84 -11.36 -6.07
C ASN A 19 7.91 -10.56 -5.14
N LEU A 20 8.45 -9.63 -4.36
CA LEU A 20 7.66 -8.78 -3.48
C LEU A 20 6.73 -7.84 -4.26
N LYS A 21 7.24 -7.16 -5.30
CA LYS A 21 6.45 -6.30 -6.19
C LYS A 21 5.30 -7.07 -6.82
N LEU A 22 5.59 -8.25 -7.40
CA LEU A 22 4.58 -9.11 -8.01
C LEU A 22 3.48 -9.53 -7.02
N LYS A 23 3.84 -9.86 -5.78
CA LYS A 23 2.86 -10.21 -4.73
C LYS A 23 1.96 -9.02 -4.37
N ILE A 24 2.52 -7.82 -4.28
CA ILE A 24 1.76 -6.60 -3.99
C ILE A 24 0.80 -6.28 -5.13
N GLU A 25 1.28 -6.31 -6.37
CA GLU A 25 0.47 -6.04 -7.57
C GLU A 25 -0.71 -7.02 -7.67
N ASN A 26 -0.46 -8.32 -7.51
CA ASN A 26 -1.52 -9.32 -7.52
C ASN A 26 -2.50 -9.10 -6.37
N ARG A 27 -2.03 -8.78 -5.16
CA ARG A 27 -2.93 -8.53 -4.04
C ARG A 27 -3.86 -7.36 -4.32
N ILE A 28 -3.34 -6.20 -4.77
CA ILE A 28 -4.14 -5.03 -5.12
C ILE A 28 -5.17 -5.39 -6.21
N LYS A 29 -4.71 -6.10 -7.25
CA LYS A 29 -5.53 -6.53 -8.39
C LYS A 29 -6.71 -7.40 -7.99
N ASP A 30 -6.52 -8.27 -7.01
CA ASP A 30 -7.49 -9.31 -6.62
C ASP A 30 -8.50 -8.81 -5.57
N VAL A 31 -8.13 -7.83 -4.74
CA VAL A 31 -8.92 -7.48 -3.55
C VAL A 31 -9.41 -6.04 -3.48
N ILE A 32 -8.89 -5.13 -4.33
CA ILE A 32 -9.30 -3.71 -4.33
C ILE A 32 -10.05 -3.40 -5.62
N ILE A 33 -11.29 -2.94 -5.48
CA ILE A 33 -12.18 -2.62 -6.60
C ILE A 33 -12.87 -1.27 -6.34
N PRO A 34 -12.85 -0.33 -7.29
CA PRO A 34 -12.09 -0.35 -8.54
C PRO A 34 -10.58 -0.29 -8.28
N ARG A 35 -9.74 -0.60 -9.28
CA ARG A 35 -8.28 -0.61 -9.08
C ARG A 35 -7.78 0.84 -8.97
N PRO A 36 -7.07 1.21 -7.90
CA PRO A 36 -6.46 2.53 -7.82
C PRO A 36 -5.24 2.60 -8.74
N ASP A 37 -4.88 3.81 -9.13
CA ASP A 37 -3.56 4.08 -9.69
C ASP A 37 -2.55 4.13 -8.54
N TYR A 38 -1.41 3.48 -8.73
CA TYR A 38 -0.36 3.44 -7.72
C TYR A 38 1.03 3.35 -8.36
N GLU A 39 2.02 3.76 -7.58
CA GLU A 39 3.42 3.72 -7.96
C GLU A 39 4.22 3.01 -6.86
N ILE A 40 5.12 2.12 -7.26
CA ILE A 40 5.99 1.38 -6.34
C ILE A 40 7.44 1.77 -6.63
N LYS A 41 8.14 2.27 -5.61
CA LYS A 41 9.54 2.69 -5.70
C LYS A 41 10.39 2.04 -4.63
N ILE A 42 11.67 1.83 -4.95
CA ILE A 42 12.70 1.60 -3.94
C ILE A 42 13.35 2.95 -3.65
N VAL A 43 13.32 3.36 -2.40
CA VAL A 43 13.99 4.58 -1.94
C VAL A 43 15.01 4.20 -0.87
N GLN A 44 16.12 4.93 -0.82
CA GLN A 44 17.17 4.70 0.17
C GLN A 44 16.97 5.66 1.33
N ASN A 45 16.87 5.13 2.55
CA ASN A 45 16.78 5.91 3.78
C ASN A 45 17.78 5.35 4.81
N ASN A 46 18.62 6.21 5.39
CA ASN A 46 19.66 5.81 6.35
C ASN A 46 20.52 4.63 5.86
N LYS A 47 20.92 4.67 4.57
CA LYS A 47 21.67 3.61 3.86
C LYS A 47 20.94 2.29 3.66
N LYS A 48 19.69 2.18 4.07
CA LYS A 48 18.85 1.00 3.89
C LYS A 48 17.83 1.20 2.79
N ASN A 49 17.51 0.15 2.06
CA ASN A 49 16.48 0.20 1.04
C ASN A 49 15.10 0.00 1.68
N ILE A 50 14.14 0.85 1.31
CA ILE A 50 12.73 0.73 1.71
C ILE A 50 11.84 0.75 0.47
N LEU A 51 10.69 0.09 0.58
CA LEU A 51 9.67 0.08 -0.47
C LEU A 51 8.65 1.18 -0.19
N GLU A 52 8.58 2.16 -1.07
CA GLU A 52 7.57 3.21 -1.06
C GLU A 52 6.43 2.82 -2.02
N ILE A 53 5.19 2.93 -1.55
CA ILE A 53 3.99 2.70 -2.34
C ILE A 53 3.15 3.96 -2.24
N ILE A 54 2.99 4.65 -3.36
CA ILE A 54 2.19 5.86 -3.48
C ILE A 54 0.89 5.44 -4.16
N VAL A 55 -0.25 5.72 -3.54
CA VAL A 55 -1.57 5.40 -4.11
C VAL A 55 -2.27 6.71 -4.42
N TYR A 56 -2.68 6.88 -5.67
CA TYR A 56 -3.36 8.06 -6.15
C TYR A 56 -4.88 7.84 -6.10
N PRO A 57 -5.67 8.82 -5.61
CA PRO A 57 -7.11 8.74 -5.71
C PRO A 57 -7.52 8.86 -7.19
N GLY A 58 -8.26 7.88 -7.67
CA GLY A 58 -8.92 7.91 -8.98
C GLY A 58 -10.35 8.43 -8.86
N ASP A 59 -10.96 8.73 -10.00
CA ASP A 59 -12.33 9.27 -10.05
C ASP A 59 -13.40 8.24 -9.66
N ASN A 60 -13.12 6.95 -9.87
CA ASN A 60 -14.01 5.86 -9.50
C ASN A 60 -13.81 5.52 -8.02
N THR A 61 -14.54 6.21 -7.15
CA THR A 61 -14.62 5.92 -5.71
C THR A 61 -16.07 5.57 -5.34
N PRO A 62 -16.30 4.80 -4.27
CA PRO A 62 -15.35 4.35 -3.24
C PRO A 62 -14.56 3.09 -3.60
N TYR A 63 -13.39 2.94 -2.99
CA TYR A 63 -12.59 1.71 -3.04
C TYR A 63 -13.14 0.67 -2.07
N LEU A 64 -13.43 -0.51 -2.59
CA LEU A 64 -13.93 -1.66 -1.85
C LEU A 64 -12.82 -2.66 -1.59
N TYR A 65 -12.73 -3.12 -0.35
CA TYR A 65 -11.97 -4.31 0.03
C TYR A 65 -12.94 -5.36 0.54
N LYS A 66 -13.02 -6.50 -0.17
CA LYS A 66 -13.98 -7.59 0.11
C LYS A 66 -15.44 -7.12 0.27
N GLY A 67 -15.85 -6.14 -0.56
CA GLY A 67 -17.22 -5.61 -0.57
C GLY A 67 -17.52 -4.54 0.48
N VAL A 68 -16.55 -4.15 1.31
CA VAL A 68 -16.70 -3.07 2.29
C VAL A 68 -15.89 -1.86 1.83
N ALA A 69 -16.50 -0.68 1.83
CA ALA A 69 -15.80 0.57 1.57
C ALA A 69 -14.98 0.97 2.79
N TYR A 70 -13.75 1.45 2.57
CA TYR A 70 -12.88 1.92 3.64
C TYR A 70 -12.36 3.32 3.36
N GLN A 71 -12.28 4.14 4.40
CA GLN A 71 -11.66 5.46 4.36
C GLN A 71 -10.52 5.52 5.37
N ARG A 72 -9.40 6.11 4.95
CA ARG A 72 -8.28 6.41 5.86
C ARG A 72 -8.58 7.73 6.59
N LYS A 73 -8.53 7.69 7.92
CA LYS A 73 -8.61 8.84 8.81
C LYS A 73 -7.29 8.92 9.58
N ASP A 74 -6.47 9.90 9.21
CA ASP A 74 -5.09 10.07 9.69
C ASP A 74 -4.24 8.80 9.49
N THR A 75 -3.98 8.06 10.56
CA THR A 75 -3.21 6.80 10.57
C THR A 75 -4.08 5.55 10.66
N SER A 76 -5.40 5.72 10.78
CA SER A 76 -6.37 4.63 10.99
C SER A 76 -7.24 4.41 9.75
N THR A 77 -7.75 3.19 9.59
CA THR A 77 -8.67 2.81 8.52
C THR A 77 -10.03 2.47 9.14
N LEU A 78 -11.10 3.10 8.67
CA LEU A 78 -12.47 2.87 9.16
C LEU A 78 -13.35 2.32 8.02
N PRO A 79 -14.21 1.32 8.29
CA PRO A 79 -15.25 0.93 7.35
C PRO A 79 -16.26 2.07 7.21
N VAL A 80 -16.71 2.31 5.99
CA VAL A 80 -17.71 3.33 5.65
C VAL A 80 -18.93 2.62 5.11
N ASP A 81 -20.10 3.02 5.59
CA ASP A 81 -21.38 2.55 5.06
C ASP A 81 -21.72 3.33 3.78
N GLN A 82 -22.21 2.66 2.73
CA GLN A 82 -22.55 3.28 1.44
C GLN A 82 -23.98 3.84 1.41
N SER A 83 -24.50 4.30 2.56
CA SER A 83 -25.89 4.78 2.68
C SER A 83 -26.17 6.10 1.99
#